data_AF-R0ID84-F1
#
_entry.id   AF-R0ID84-F1
#
_cell.length_a   1.000
_cell.length_b   1.000
_cell.length_c   1.000
_cell.angle_alpha   90.00
_cell.angle_beta   90.00
_cell.angle_gamma   90.00
#
_symmetry.space_group_name_H-M   'P 1'
#
loop_
_entity.id
_entity.type
_entity.pdbx_description
1 polymer ?
#
loop_
_entity_poly.entity_id
_entity_poly.type
_entity_poly.pdbx_seq_one_letter_code
_entity_poly.pdbx_strand_id
1 'polypeptide(L)'
;MIESKGGFVTNRPGDVPRVNGLLAVSRVFGDKNLKPYLNAEPDIKDVTIDSHTDFLILASDGISKVMSNQEAVDITKKLRDPKEAAKQLIPEALKRNSKDDISCIVIRFR
;
A
#
# COMPACT_ATOMS: atom_id res chain seq x y z
N MET A 1 7.32 6.79 18.44
CA MET A 1 8.30 5.75 18.03
C MET A 1 9.54 6.35 17.41
N ILE A 2 9.45 7.07 16.28
CA ILE A 2 10.63 7.66 15.62
C ILE A 2 11.27 8.73 16.51
N GLU A 3 10.48 9.72 16.95
CA GLU A 3 10.96 10.84 17.78
C GLU A 3 11.45 10.39 19.16
N SER A 4 10.79 9.40 19.76
CA SER A 4 11.23 8.79 21.02
C SER A 4 12.59 8.08 20.92
N LYS A 5 13.08 7.79 19.70
CA LYS A 5 14.40 7.21 19.43
C LYS A 5 15.40 8.25 18.90
N GLY A 6 15.08 9.54 18.97
CA GLY A 6 15.94 10.64 18.52
C GLY A 6 15.89 10.91 17.01
N GLY A 7 14.98 10.26 16.27
CA GLY A 7 14.70 10.61 14.87
C GLY A 7 13.72 11.79 14.76
N PHE A 8 13.41 12.21 13.54
CA PHE A 8 12.41 13.23 13.27
C PHE A 8 11.64 12.93 11.98
N VAL A 9 10.50 13.60 11.77
CA VAL A 9 9.74 13.53 10.53
C VAL A 9 9.71 14.90 9.88
N THR A 10 10.14 14.99 8.63
CA THR A 10 10.06 16.23 7.85
C THR A 10 8.80 16.27 7.02
N ASN A 11 8.09 17.40 7.06
CA ASN A 11 6.94 17.69 6.21
C ASN A 11 7.27 18.87 5.31
N ARG A 12 7.66 18.61 4.06
CA ARG A 12 7.96 19.66 3.07
C ARG A 12 6.72 19.90 2.20
N PRO A 13 6.36 21.16 1.87
CA PRO A 13 5.26 21.43 0.95
C PRO A 13 5.47 20.70 -0.38
N GLY A 14 4.46 19.95 -0.82
CA GLY A 14 4.50 19.19 -2.08
C GLY A 14 5.26 17.85 -2.04
N ASP A 15 5.72 17.41 -0.86
CA ASP A 15 6.34 16.10 -0.66
C ASP A 15 5.57 15.30 0.40
N VAL A 16 5.83 13.99 0.47
CA VAL A 16 5.32 13.12 1.52
C VAL A 16 6.15 13.27 2.81
N PRO A 17 5.59 13.00 4.00
CA PRO A 17 6.35 12.95 5.24
C PRO A 17 7.52 11.96 5.15
N ARG A 18 8.70 12.37 5.62
CA ARG A 18 9.91 11.53 5.58
C ARG A 18 10.63 11.42 6.91
N VAL A 19 11.03 10.21 7.28
CA VAL A 19 11.86 9.92 8.46
C VAL A 19 13.28 10.40 8.21
N ASN A 20 13.76 11.28 9.08
CA ASN A 20 15.04 11.98 8.97
C ASN A 20 15.26 12.64 7.60
N GLY A 21 14.18 13.02 6.90
CA GLY A 21 14.24 13.58 5.55
C GLY A 21 14.56 12.58 4.43
N LEU A 22 14.62 11.27 4.72
CA LEU A 22 15.08 10.25 3.78
C LEU A 22 13.95 9.31 3.32
N LEU A 23 13.35 8.56 4.25
CA LEU A 23 12.38 7.50 3.91
C LEU A 23 10.94 7.91 4.15
N ALA A 24 10.06 7.62 3.19
CA ALA A 24 8.62 7.88 3.29
C ALA A 24 7.84 6.78 4.04
N VAL A 25 8.54 5.95 4.81
CA VAL A 25 7.96 4.84 5.59
C VAL A 25 8.54 4.82 7.01
N SER A 26 7.75 4.33 7.97
CA SER A 26 8.13 4.22 9.39
C SER A 26 8.57 2.81 9.80
N ARG A 27 8.41 1.82 8.91
CA ARG A 27 8.82 0.43 9.10
C ARG A 27 9.38 -0.11 7.79
N VAL A 28 10.50 -0.83 7.85
CA VAL A 28 11.20 -1.30 6.65
C VAL A 28 12.17 -2.45 6.96
N PHE A 29 12.29 -3.39 6.03
CA PHE A 29 13.39 -4.35 5.99
C PHE A 29 14.64 -3.68 5.41
N GLY A 30 15.82 -3.86 5.99
CA GLY A 30 17.03 -3.16 5.54
C GLY A 30 17.17 -1.74 6.11
N ASP A 31 17.75 -0.82 5.32
CA ASP A 31 18.09 0.56 5.70
C ASP A 31 18.91 0.68 6.99
N LYS A 32 20.10 0.05 6.99
CA LYS A 32 20.99 -0.06 8.15
C LYS A 32 21.21 1.26 8.89
N ASN A 33 21.38 2.36 8.16
CA ASN A 33 21.64 3.69 8.74
C ASN A 33 20.44 4.27 9.49
N LEU A 34 19.22 3.80 9.22
CA LEU A 34 17.98 4.27 9.84
C LEU A 34 17.38 3.24 10.83
N LYS A 35 18.00 2.06 10.99
CA LYS A 35 17.61 1.05 11.99
C LYS A 35 17.51 1.56 13.43
N PRO A 36 18.30 2.56 13.88
CA PRO A 36 18.08 3.11 15.21
C PRO A 36 16.70 3.74 15.40
N TYR A 37 16.07 4.24 14.32
CA TYR A 37 14.81 4.99 14.36
C TYR A 37 13.61 4.19 13.83
N LEU A 38 13.87 3.16 13.01
CA LEU A 38 12.88 2.34 12.32
C LEU A 38 12.92 0.89 12.83
N ASN A 39 11.79 0.19 12.73
CA ASN A 39 11.74 -1.25 13.00
C ASN A 39 11.30 -2.03 11.75
N ALA A 40 11.43 -3.35 11.81
CA ALA A 40 10.95 -4.29 10.79
C ALA A 40 9.82 -5.18 11.32
N GLU A 41 9.24 -4.83 12.46
CA GLU A 41 8.14 -5.59 13.06
C GLU A 41 6.87 -5.31 12.23
N PRO A 42 6.22 -6.33 11.67
CA PRO A 42 4.99 -6.12 10.92
C PRO A 42 3.84 -5.73 11.86
N ASP A 43 2.79 -5.14 11.29
CA ASP A 43 1.47 -5.15 11.90
C ASP A 43 0.77 -6.45 11.50
N ILE A 44 0.28 -7.21 12.48
CA ILE A 44 -0.31 -8.54 12.27
C ILE A 44 -1.79 -8.45 12.63
N LYS A 45 -2.64 -8.85 11.68
CA LYS A 45 -4.09 -8.88 11.88
C LYS A 45 -4.66 -10.20 11.40
N ASP A 46 -5.32 -10.91 12.31
CA ASP A 46 -6.13 -12.07 11.96
C ASP A 46 -7.53 -11.61 11.56
N VAL A 47 -8.00 -12.09 10.41
CA VAL A 47 -9.32 -11.77 9.87
C VAL A 47 -10.00 -13.06 9.46
N THR A 48 -11.20 -13.31 10.00
CA THR A 48 -12.03 -14.44 9.58
C THR A 48 -12.62 -14.15 8.21
N ILE A 49 -12.43 -15.09 7.27
CA ILE A 49 -13.09 -15.06 5.98
C ILE A 49 -14.42 -15.80 6.13
N ASP A 50 -15.52 -15.12 5.85
CA ASP A 50 -16.88 -15.65 5.92
C ASP A 50 -17.59 -15.54 4.56
N SER A 51 -18.86 -15.94 4.52
CA SER A 51 -19.70 -15.88 3.32
C SER A 51 -19.98 -14.47 2.81
N HIS A 52 -19.63 -13.42 3.56
CA HIS A 52 -19.80 -12.03 3.16
C HIS A 52 -18.51 -11.43 2.55
N THR A 53 -17.42 -12.19 2.54
CA THR A 53 -16.11 -11.75 2.06
C THR A 53 -15.87 -12.22 0.63
N ASP A 54 -16.09 -11.34 -0.36
CA ASP A 54 -15.97 -11.71 -1.78
C ASP A 54 -14.51 -11.96 -2.22
N PHE A 55 -13.60 -11.06 -1.83
CA PHE A 55 -12.20 -11.06 -2.28
C PHE A 55 -11.29 -10.20 -1.40
N LEU A 56 -9.98 -10.41 -1.57
CA LEU A 56 -8.90 -9.60 -1.01
C LEU A 56 -8.08 -8.97 -2.14
N ILE A 57 -7.78 -7.67 -2.01
CA ILE A 57 -6.85 -6.94 -2.88
C ILE A 57 -5.60 -6.61 -2.06
N LEU A 58 -4.43 -7.02 -2.56
CA LEU A 58 -3.13 -6.55 -2.08
C LEU A 58 -2.50 -5.68 -3.16
N ALA A 59 -2.08 -4.47 -2.82
CA ALA A 59 -1.60 -3.50 -3.79
C ALA A 59 -0.39 -2.71 -3.27
N SER A 60 0.51 -2.32 -4.18
CA SER A 60 1.52 -1.30 -3.89
C SER A 60 0.87 0.09 -3.77
N ASP A 61 1.62 1.03 -3.21
CA ASP A 61 1.21 2.43 -3.09
C ASP A 61 1.03 3.14 -4.44
N GLY A 62 1.59 2.59 -5.51
CA GLY A 62 1.27 2.98 -6.89
C GLY A 62 -0.21 2.92 -7.24
N ILE A 63 -1.02 2.12 -6.54
CA ILE A 63 -2.49 2.13 -6.65
C ILE A 63 -3.12 3.06 -5.62
N SER A 64 -2.80 2.88 -4.34
CA SER A 64 -3.50 3.57 -3.24
C SER A 64 -3.21 5.08 -3.16
N LYS A 65 -2.16 5.57 -3.82
CA LYS A 65 -1.88 7.00 -3.98
C LYS A 65 -2.85 7.71 -4.94
N VAL A 66 -3.47 6.99 -5.88
CA VAL A 66 -4.30 7.58 -6.95
C VAL A 66 -5.75 7.05 -6.97
N MET A 67 -6.04 6.06 -6.13
CA MET A 67 -7.32 5.38 -6.08
C MET A 67 -7.66 5.00 -4.64
N SER A 68 -8.90 5.27 -4.24
CA SER A 68 -9.40 4.84 -2.93
C SER A 68 -9.69 3.34 -2.89
N ASN A 69 -9.75 2.78 -1.68
CA ASN A 69 -10.08 1.37 -1.49
C ASN A 69 -11.43 0.99 -2.14
N GLN A 70 -12.44 1.86 -2.04
CA GLN A 70 -13.76 1.57 -2.60
C GLN A 70 -13.74 1.56 -4.14
N GLU A 71 -13.01 2.47 -4.78
CA GLU A 71 -12.88 2.47 -6.24
C GLU A 71 -12.18 1.20 -6.74
N ALA A 72 -11.14 0.73 -6.03
CA ALA A 72 -10.47 -0.52 -6.37
C ALA A 72 -11.41 -1.73 -6.23
N VAL A 73 -12.24 -1.74 -5.19
CA VAL A 73 -13.30 -2.74 -4.97
C VAL A 73 -14.32 -2.71 -6.11
N ASP A 74 -14.79 -1.54 -6.52
CA ASP A 74 -15.81 -1.38 -7.56
C ASP A 74 -15.32 -1.84 -8.93
N ILE A 75 -14.04 -1.61 -9.25
CA ILE A 75 -13.41 -2.13 -10.47
C ILE A 75 -13.31 -3.66 -10.39
N THR A 76 -12.82 -4.18 -9.27
CA THR A 76 -12.63 -5.63 -9.07
C THR A 76 -13.96 -6.39 -9.13
N LYS A 77 -15.04 -5.83 -8.57
CA LYS A 77 -16.39 -6.42 -8.59
C LYS A 77 -16.96 -6.62 -9.98
N LYS A 78 -16.57 -5.80 -10.96
CA LYS A 78 -17.04 -5.91 -12.35
C LYS A 78 -16.46 -7.11 -13.10
N LEU A 79 -15.40 -7.73 -12.58
CA LEU A 79 -14.63 -8.77 -13.28
C LEU A 79 -14.64 -10.07 -12.50
N ARG A 80 -15.15 -11.15 -13.10
CA ARG A 80 -15.23 -12.47 -12.45
C ARG A 80 -13.85 -13.12 -12.25
N ASP A 81 -12.96 -13.00 -13.23
CA ASP A 81 -11.61 -13.56 -13.13
C ASP A 81 -10.72 -12.64 -12.25
N PRO A 82 -10.17 -13.14 -11.13
CA PRO A 82 -9.28 -12.35 -10.27
C PRO A 82 -8.02 -11.86 -11.00
N LYS A 83 -7.50 -12.63 -11.98
CA LYS A 83 -6.32 -12.23 -12.75
C LYS A 83 -6.60 -11.02 -13.63
N GLU A 84 -7.76 -11.03 -14.29
CA GLU A 84 -8.20 -9.89 -15.11
C GLU A 84 -8.56 -8.69 -14.23
N ALA A 85 -9.14 -8.90 -13.04
CA ALA A 85 -9.36 -7.82 -12.09
C ALA A 85 -8.06 -7.14 -11.65
N ALA A 86 -7.04 -7.93 -11.28
CA ALA A 86 -5.72 -7.41 -10.93
C ALA A 86 -5.09 -6.64 -12.09
N LYS A 87 -5.16 -7.19 -13.32
CA LYS A 87 -4.66 -6.53 -14.52
C LYS A 87 -5.40 -5.22 -14.82
N GLN A 88 -6.70 -5.12 -14.54
CA GLN A 88 -7.49 -3.91 -14.83
C GLN A 88 -7.18 -2.76 -13.87
N LEU A 89 -6.73 -3.05 -12.65
CA LEU A 89 -6.34 -2.01 -11.68
C LEU A 89 -5.06 -1.27 -12.09
N ILE A 90 -4.15 -1.93 -12.80
CA ILE A 90 -2.89 -1.33 -13.29
C ILE A 90 -3.12 -0.17 -14.28
N PRO A 91 -3.81 -0.35 -15.43
CA PRO A 91 -4.04 0.73 -16.38
C PRO A 91 -4.94 1.82 -15.81
N GLU A 92 -5.84 1.52 -14.88
CA GLU A 92 -6.64 2.55 -14.21
C GLU A 92 -5.75 3.46 -13.34
N ALA A 93 -4.80 2.88 -12.59
CA ALA A 93 -3.83 3.68 -11.83
C ALA A 93 -2.92 4.51 -12.75
N LEU A 94 -2.48 3.96 -13.89
CA LEU A 94 -1.72 4.71 -14.90
C LEU A 94 -2.53 5.87 -15.50
N LYS A 95 -3.81 5.63 -15.84
CA LYS A 95 -4.72 6.67 -16.36
C LYS A 95 -4.92 7.82 -15.38
N ARG A 96 -4.82 7.52 -14.08
CA ARG A 96 -4.87 8.50 -12.98
C ARG A 96 -3.51 9.12 -12.66
N ASN A 97 -2.55 8.98 -13.58
CA ASN A 97 -1.20 9.56 -13.50
C ASN A 97 -0.37 9.04 -12.32
N SER A 98 -0.54 7.77 -11.94
CA SER A 98 0.43 7.12 -11.05
C SER A 98 1.81 7.14 -11.70
N LYS A 99 2.82 7.52 -10.91
CA LYS A 99 4.23 7.61 -11.33
C LYS A 99 5.12 6.59 -10.62
N ASP A 100 4.51 5.68 -9.88
CA ASP A 100 5.18 4.66 -9.08
C ASP A 100 5.16 3.31 -9.80
N ASP A 101 5.91 2.34 -9.28
CA ASP A 101 5.77 0.95 -9.69
C ASP A 101 4.43 0.39 -9.18
N ILE A 102 3.69 -0.27 -10.07
CA ILE A 102 2.32 -0.72 -9.82
C ILE A 102 2.30 -2.24 -9.75
N SER A 103 1.95 -2.78 -8.59
CA SER A 103 1.77 -4.21 -8.35
C SER A 103 0.44 -4.49 -7.67
N CYS A 104 -0.26 -5.53 -8.10
CA CYS A 104 -1.56 -5.91 -7.57
C CYS A 104 -1.76 -7.42 -7.56
N ILE A 105 -2.34 -7.93 -6.47
CA ILE A 105 -2.82 -9.31 -6.33
C ILE A 105 -4.30 -9.24 -5.95
N VAL A 106 -5.13 -10.03 -6.62
CA VAL A 106 -6.53 -10.22 -6.27
C VAL A 106 -6.77 -11.69 -5.96
N ILE A 107 -7.37 -11.96 -4.81
CA ILE A 107 -7.72 -13.31 -4.35
C ILE A 107 -9.23 -13.33 -4.20
N ARG A 108 -9.94 -14.19 -4.94
CA ARG A 108 -11.38 -14.42 -4.76
C ARG A 108 -11.61 -15.59 -3.82
N PHE A 109 -12.44 -15.38 -2.81
CA PHE A 109 -12.88 -16.44 -1.92
C PHE A 109 -14.11 -17.13 -2.52
N ARG A 110 -14.27 -18.42 -2.21
CA ARG A 110 -15.36 -19.26 -2.72
C ARG A 110 -16.42 -19.45 -1.66
#